data_AF-A0A8T4K3D8-F1
#
_entry.id   AF-A0A8T4K3D8-F1
#
_cell.length_a   1.000
_cell.length_b   1.000
_cell.length_c   1.000
_cell.angle_alpha   90.00
_cell.angle_beta   90.00
_cell.angle_gamma   90.00
#
_symmetry.space_group_name_H-M   'P 1'
#
loop_
_entity.id
_entity.type
_entity.pdbx_description
1 polymer ?
#
loop_
_entity_poly.entity_id
_entity_poly.type
_entity_poly.pdbx_seq_one_letter_code
_entity_poly.pdbx_strand_id
1 'polypeptide(L)' 'MSEKTQIIFMQARIIRLAAKKWNTDIQKANELLNKYGLLELIEACFETFHTESDQAVFCDLEEILKSKGVDIVAALGE' A
#
# COMPACT_ATOMS: atom_id res chain seq x y z
N MET A 1 -6.09 -5.62 21.07
CA MET A 1 -5.06 -5.03 20.20
C MET A 1 -5.52 -3.64 19.83
N SER A 2 -4.71 -2.59 20.05
CA SER A 2 -5.13 -1.21 19.73
C SER A 2 -5.37 -1.04 18.23
N GLU A 3 -6.29 -0.16 17.85
CA GLU A 3 -6.54 0.23 16.46
C GLU A 3 -5.24 0.63 15.76
N LYS A 4 -4.42 1.47 16.39
CA LYS A 4 -3.09 1.85 15.87
C LYS A 4 -2.20 0.65 15.59
N THR A 5 -2.23 -0.36 16.45
CA THR A 5 -1.46 -1.59 16.23
C THR A 5 -2.00 -2.31 15.00
N GLN A 6 -3.32 -2.44 14.85
CA GLN A 6 -3.94 -3.10 13.69
C GLN A 6 -3.63 -2.37 12.37
N ILE A 7 -3.66 -1.03 12.38
CA ILE A 7 -3.26 -0.19 11.23
C ILE A 7 -1.81 -0.48 10.83
N ILE A 8 -0.87 -0.48 11.78
CA ILE A 8 0.55 -0.75 11.49
C ILE A 8 0.73 -2.16 10.92
N PHE A 9 0.02 -3.17 11.47
CA PHE A 9 0.07 -4.53 10.93
C PHE A 9 -0.50 -4.61 9.52
N MET A 10 -1.59 -3.89 9.24
CA MET A 10 -2.18 -3.82 7.92
C MET A 10 -1.23 -3.16 6.91
N GLN A 11 -0.68 -1.98 7.24
CA GLN A 11 0.33 -1.31 6.42
C GLN A 11 1.50 -2.24 6.11
N ALA A 12 2.03 -2.96 7.12
CA ALA A 12 3.11 -3.93 6.93
C ALA A 12 2.72 -5.10 6.00
N ARG A 13 1.48 -5.60 6.08
CA ARG A 13 0.96 -6.65 5.18
C ARG A 13 0.85 -6.14 3.75
N ILE A 14 0.30 -4.93 3.55
CA ILE A 14 0.17 -4.30 2.25
C ILE A 14 1.54 -4.03 1.62
N ILE A 15 2.51 -3.51 2.37
CA ILE A 15 3.88 -3.31 1.88
C ILE A 15 4.49 -4.63 1.41
N ARG A 16 4.34 -5.72 2.17
CA ARG A 16 4.83 -7.04 1.77
C ARG A 16 4.13 -7.56 0.52
N LEU A 17 2.82 -7.35 0.41
CA LEU A 17 2.06 -7.74 -0.77
C LEU A 17 2.51 -6.94 -2.01
N ALA A 18 2.68 -5.63 -1.86
CA ALA A 18 3.15 -4.74 -2.91
C ALA A 18 4.55 -5.13 -3.40
N ALA A 19 5.50 -5.37 -2.49
CA ALA A 19 6.83 -5.86 -2.83
C ALA A 19 6.77 -7.14 -3.68
N LYS A 20 5.93 -8.10 -3.29
CA LYS A 20 5.72 -9.34 -4.04
C LYS A 20 5.09 -9.10 -5.42
N LYS A 21 4.08 -8.23 -5.52
CA LYS A 21 3.32 -7.97 -6.76
C LYS A 21 4.11 -7.15 -7.77
N TRP A 22 4.89 -6.19 -7.28
CA TRP A 22 5.74 -5.33 -8.10
C TRP A 22 7.13 -5.92 -8.33
N ASN A 23 7.40 -7.14 -7.84
CA ASN A 23 8.69 -7.82 -7.95
C ASN A 23 9.87 -6.93 -7.51
N THR A 24 9.72 -6.28 -6.35
CA THR A 24 10.67 -5.34 -5.78
C THR A 24 10.94 -5.65 -4.30
N ASP A 25 11.91 -4.98 -3.69
CA ASP A 25 12.16 -5.14 -2.26
C ASP A 25 11.16 -4.35 -1.39
N ILE A 26 11.08 -4.74 -0.12
CA ILE A 26 10.15 -4.14 0.86
C ILE A 26 10.42 -2.64 1.02
N GLN A 27 11.68 -2.21 0.93
CA GLN A 27 12.04 -0.81 1.15
C GLN A 27 11.57 0.04 -0.03
N LYS A 28 11.82 -0.37 -1.27
CA LYS A 28 11.31 0.31 -2.48
C LYS A 28 9.78 0.38 -2.51
N ALA A 29 9.09 -0.71 -2.17
CA ALA A 29 7.63 -0.72 -2.08
C ALA A 29 7.12 0.26 -1.01
N ASN A 30 7.75 0.26 0.17
CA ASN A 30 7.42 1.19 1.25
C ASN A 30 7.64 2.66 0.85
N GLU A 31 8.79 2.95 0.24
CA GLU A 31 9.14 4.30 -0.25
C GLU A 31 8.11 4.79 -1.27
N LEU A 32 7.69 3.94 -2.21
CA LEU A 32 6.68 4.29 -3.20
C LEU A 32 5.31 4.57 -2.54
N LEU A 33 4.83 3.66 -1.70
CA LEU A 33 3.55 3.82 -1.00
C LEU A 33 3.54 5.09 -0.14
N ASN A 34 4.61 5.34 0.59
CA ASN A 34 4.77 6.52 1.45
C ASN A 34 4.87 7.80 0.62
N LYS A 35 5.62 7.79 -0.50
CA LYS A 35 5.76 8.95 -1.41
C LYS A 35 4.42 9.45 -1.94
N TYR A 36 3.46 8.55 -2.14
CA TYR A 36 2.11 8.90 -2.62
C TYR A 36 1.06 9.01 -1.51
N GLY A 37 1.47 8.98 -0.23
CA GLY A 37 0.58 9.14 0.92
C GLY A 37 -0.39 7.98 1.13
N LEU A 38 -0.06 6.79 0.61
CA LEU A 38 -0.95 5.63 0.62
C LEU A 38 -0.98 4.94 1.98
N LEU A 39 0.07 5.06 2.79
CA LEU A 39 0.07 4.51 4.15
C LEU A 39 -0.83 5.33 5.07
N GLU A 40 -0.79 6.65 4.94
CA GLU A 40 -1.68 7.58 5.63
C GLU A 40 -3.13 7.42 5.15
N LEU A 41 -3.33 7.09 3.87
CA LEU A 41 -4.65 6.73 3.37
C LEU A 41 -5.18 5.45 4.03
N ILE A 42 -4.35 4.42 4.21
CA ILE A 42 -4.75 3.19 4.92
C ILE A 42 -5.17 3.51 6.35
N GLU A 43 -4.46 4.42 7.03
CA GLU A 43 -4.83 4.88 8.37
C GLU A 43 -6.16 5.65 8.35
N ALA A 44 -6.35 6.58 7.41
CA ALA A 44 -7.57 7.38 7.29
C ALA A 44 -8.80 6.54 6.90
N CYS A 45 -8.61 5.47 6.13
CA CYS A 45 -9.68 4.59 5.65
C CYS A 45 -9.76 3.25 6.40
N PHE A 46 -9.13 3.15 7.57
CA PHE A 46 -9.03 1.88 8.31
C PHE A 46 -10.40 1.26 8.62
N GLU A 47 -11.41 2.05 8.97
CA GLU A 47 -12.77 1.55 9.26
C GLU A 47 -13.40 0.78 8.08
N THR A 48 -13.01 1.08 6.84
CA THR A 48 -13.46 0.32 5.67
C THR A 48 -12.48 -0.82 5.38
N PHE A 49 -11.20 -0.49 5.27
CA PHE A 49 -10.16 -1.41 4.83
C PHE A 49 -9.94 -2.60 5.76
N HIS A 50 -10.15 -2.47 7.08
CA HIS A 50 -9.93 -3.59 8.01
C HIS A 50 -10.90 -4.76 7.80
N THR A 51 -12.02 -4.54 7.11
CA THR A 51 -12.99 -5.59 6.74
C THR A 51 -12.68 -6.27 5.41
N GLU A 52 -11.79 -5.67 4.63
CA GLU A 52 -11.41 -6.10 3.28
C GLU A 52 -10.20 -7.04 3.30
N SER A 53 -10.02 -7.75 2.19
CA SER A 53 -8.80 -8.53 1.93
C SER A 53 -7.63 -7.60 1.63
N ASP A 54 -6.41 -7.96 2.04
CA ASP A 54 -5.18 -7.25 1.63
C ASP A 54 -5.10 -7.09 0.10
N GLN A 55 -5.60 -8.08 -0.65
CA GLN A 55 -5.60 -8.05 -2.11
C GLN A 55 -6.56 -6.99 -2.66
N ALA A 56 -7.73 -6.81 -2.03
CA ALA A 56 -8.71 -5.81 -2.43
C ALA A 56 -8.16 -4.40 -2.16
N VAL A 57 -7.66 -4.18 -0.94
CA VAL A 57 -7.05 -2.90 -0.57
C VAL A 57 -5.85 -2.58 -1.46
N PHE A 58 -4.99 -3.55 -1.74
CA PHE A 58 -3.87 -3.34 -2.66
C PHE A 58 -4.32 -2.95 -4.07
N CYS A 59 -5.38 -3.56 -4.60
CA CYS A 59 -5.94 -3.18 -5.90
C CYS A 59 -6.44 -1.72 -5.89
N ASP A 60 -7.15 -1.29 -4.84
CA ASP A 60 -7.59 0.10 -4.71
C ASP A 60 -6.40 1.08 -4.70
N LEU A 61 -5.33 0.73 -3.99
CA LEU A 61 -4.11 1.55 -3.95
C LEU A 61 -3.43 1.64 -5.33
N GLU A 62 -3.41 0.54 -6.10
CA GLU A 62 -2.89 0.55 -7.48
C GLU A 62 -3.75 1.40 -8.41
N GLU A 63 -5.08 1.36 -8.27
CA GLU A 63 -5.98 2.22 -9.04
C GLU A 63 -5.77 3.70 -8.70
N ILE A 64 -5.54 4.02 -7.43
CA ILE A 64 -5.18 5.38 -7.01
C ILE A 64 -3.87 5.84 -7.66
N LEU A 65 -2.83 5.00 -7.67
CA LEU A 65 -1.57 5.32 -8.34
C LEU A 65 -1.76 5.54 -9.84
N LYS A 66 -2.53 4.67 -10.52
CA LYS A 66 -2.85 4.81 -11.94
C LYS A 66 -3.63 6.08 -12.24
N SER A 67 -4.63 6.42 -11.42
CA SER A 67 -5.42 7.66 -11.59
C SER A 67 -4.57 8.93 -11.41
N LYS A 68 -3.49 8.85 -10.62
CA LYS A 68 -2.48 9.91 -10.47
C LYS A 68 -1.44 9.93 -11.60
N GLY A 69 -1.53 9.03 -12.58
CA GLY A 69 -0.58 8.92 -13.69
C GLY A 69 0.76 8.30 -13.31
N VAL A 70 0.81 7.54 -12.21
CA VAL A 70 2.04 6.89 -11.74
C VAL A 70 2.24 5.58 -12.50
N ASP A 71 3.32 5.52 -13.28
CA ASP A 71 3.83 4.25 -13.78
C ASP A 71 4.65 3.58 -12.67
N ILE A 72 4.09 2.52 -12.08
CA ILE A 72 4.70 1.79 -10.96
C ILE A 72 6.04 1.17 -11.37
N VAL A 73 6.16 0.67 -12.60
CA VAL A 73 7.39 0.05 -13.10
C VAL A 73 8.48 1.10 -13.25
N ALA A 74 8.14 2.24 -13.87
CA ALA A 74 9.08 3.36 -13.99
C ALA A 74 9.46 3.96 -12.63
N ALA A 75 8.51 4.02 -11.69
CA ALA A 75 8.73 4.62 -10.37
C ALA A 75 9.60 3.76 -9.43
N LEU A 76 9.64 2.45 -9.64
CA LEU A 76 10.45 1.52 -8.83
C LEU A 76 11.89 1.38 -9.32
N GLY A 77 12.17 1.85 -10.55
CA GLY A 77 13.47 1.81 -11.21
C GLY A 77 13.92 0.38 -11.54
N GLU A 78 14.38 0.18 -12.78
CA GLU A 78 15.15 -1.01 -13.17
C GLU A 78 16.32 -1.27 -12.21
#